data_AF-D3TLE8-F1
#
_entry.id   AF-D3TLE8-F1
#
_cell.length_a   1.000
_cell.length_b   1.000
_cell.length_c   1.000
_cell.angle_alpha   90.00
_cell.angle_beta   90.00
_cell.angle_gamma   90.00
#
_symmetry.space_group_name_H-M   'P 1'
#
loop_
_entity.id
_entity.type
_entity.pdbx_description
1 polymer ?
#
loop_
_entity_poly.entity_id
_entity_poly.type
_entity_poly.pdbx_seq_one_letter_code
_entity_poly.pdbx_strand_id
1 'polypeptide(L)'
;MQNNLKQLEKMLAPMKMVFSNCIRRTLVTTAKAAPTAKQMTCREALNSAMDDEMERDSRVFLMGEEVAQYDGAYKVSRGLWKKYGDKRVIDTPITEMGFSGVAIGAAMAGLRPILEFMTFNFSMQAIDQASLRCCTLSTIRAIHLQTGRTKCNNVTTPVYAEYPRNIPIGKLNNKPQIVDPFITNCLDELNDMLKDGNQKHAPALNRKDKVEAARMIVIRRRKMKKHKLRKLRRKMKFEWAKVRQRREMRKEKAFQATLITQIKEAEVFNASKFVEEKLQKANETPLQRYWKGRRLPAFIIKEKFGLK
;
A
#
# COMPACT_ATOMS: atom_id res chain seq x y z
N MET A 1 -7.94 -28.08 49.40
CA MET A 1 -8.08 -28.01 47.92
C MET A 1 -7.67 -26.65 47.31
N GLN A 2 -6.67 -25.95 47.86
CA GLN A 2 -6.15 -24.69 47.27
C GLN A 2 -4.70 -24.81 46.78
N ASN A 3 -4.01 -25.92 47.08
CA ASN A 3 -2.60 -26.12 46.68
C ASN A 3 -2.45 -26.78 45.30
N ASN A 4 -3.50 -27.42 44.76
CA ASN A 4 -3.44 -28.05 43.44
C ASN A 4 -3.73 -27.09 42.27
N LEU A 5 -4.36 -25.93 42.52
CA LEU A 5 -4.63 -24.93 41.47
C LEU A 5 -3.38 -24.10 41.11
N LYS A 6 -2.52 -23.79 42.08
CA LYS A 6 -1.26 -23.04 41.84
C LYS A 6 -0.21 -23.87 41.08
N GLN A 7 -0.35 -25.19 41.08
CA GLN A 7 0.55 -26.10 40.38
C GLN A 7 0.14 -26.30 38.91
N LEU A 8 -1.15 -26.10 38.58
CA LEU A 8 -1.67 -26.17 37.22
C LEU A 8 -1.46 -24.86 36.42
N GLU A 9 -1.50 -23.70 37.08
CA GLU A 9 -1.19 -22.40 36.43
C GLU A 9 0.28 -22.25 36.04
N LYS A 10 1.20 -22.99 36.67
CA LYS A 10 2.63 -23.01 36.29
C LYS A 10 2.92 -23.85 35.05
N MET A 11 1.96 -24.62 34.53
CA MET A 11 2.15 -25.48 33.35
C MET A 11 1.63 -24.84 32.04
N LEU A 12 1.05 -23.64 32.09
CA LEU A 12 0.39 -22.98 30.94
C LEU A 12 0.89 -21.55 30.68
N ALA A 13 2.22 -21.38 30.59
CA ALA A 13 2.84 -20.17 30.02
C ALA A 13 4.00 -20.55 29.07
N PRO A 14 4.25 -19.76 28.03
CA PRO A 14 4.17 -20.24 26.65
C PRO A 14 5.44 -20.87 26.10
N MET A 15 5.20 -21.88 25.26
CA MET A 15 6.08 -22.43 24.22
C MET A 15 6.79 -21.29 23.48
N LYS A 16 8.08 -21.11 23.80
CA LYS A 16 9.01 -20.26 23.08
C LYS A 16 8.94 -20.63 21.59
N MET A 17 8.42 -19.72 20.76
CA MET A 17 8.59 -19.83 19.32
C MET A 17 10.08 -19.80 19.00
N VAL A 18 10.59 -20.95 18.55
CA VAL A 18 11.89 -21.06 17.89
C VAL A 18 11.74 -20.43 16.51
N PHE A 19 11.92 -19.10 16.45
CA PHE A 19 12.23 -18.43 15.20
C PHE A 19 13.74 -18.47 14.99
N SER A 20 14.13 -19.34 14.08
CA SER A 20 15.29 -19.25 13.18
C SER A 20 16.27 -18.10 13.44
N ASN A 21 17.50 -18.50 13.77
CA ASN A 21 18.71 -17.68 13.73
C ASN A 21 18.86 -16.97 12.38
N CYS A 22 18.41 -15.72 12.31
CA CYS A 22 18.86 -14.76 11.31
C CYS A 22 19.81 -13.79 12.02
N ILE A 23 21.08 -13.87 11.64
CA ILE A 23 22.22 -13.09 12.12
C ILE A 23 21.85 -11.60 12.12
N ARG A 24 21.49 -11.05 13.29
CA ARG A 24 21.55 -9.60 13.51
C ARG A 24 23.00 -9.26 13.79
N ARG A 25 23.66 -8.62 12.83
CA ARG A 25 24.93 -7.92 13.08
C ARG A 25 24.70 -6.91 14.19
N THR A 26 25.16 -7.21 15.40
CA THR A 26 25.27 -6.27 16.50
C THR A 26 26.45 -5.36 16.21
N LEU A 27 26.15 -4.13 15.76
CA LEU A 27 27.13 -3.05 15.78
C LEU A 27 27.44 -2.75 17.25
N VAL A 28 28.62 -3.16 17.70
CA VAL A 28 29.18 -2.76 18.99
C VAL A 28 29.61 -1.30 18.85
N THR A 29 28.82 -0.38 19.39
CA THR A 29 29.27 0.99 19.63
C THR A 29 29.89 1.03 21.02
N THR A 30 31.22 1.06 21.08
CA THR A 30 31.93 1.48 22.29
C THR A 30 31.51 2.91 22.59
N ALA A 31 30.70 3.09 23.63
CA ALA A 31 30.24 4.40 24.09
C ALA A 31 31.41 5.19 24.68
N LYS A 32 32.15 5.89 23.83
CA LYS A 32 32.97 7.03 24.24
C LYS A 32 31.99 8.16 24.56
N ALA A 33 32.12 8.75 25.76
CA ALA A 33 31.21 9.76 26.31
C ALA A 33 30.70 10.73 25.24
N ALA A 34 29.43 10.61 24.89
CA ALA A 34 28.77 11.54 23.99
C ALA A 34 28.76 12.92 24.66
N PRO A 35 29.02 14.01 23.91
CA PRO A 35 28.86 15.35 24.43
C PRO A 35 27.42 15.48 24.95
N THR A 36 27.23 16.22 26.04
CA THR A 36 25.93 16.54 26.66
C THR A 36 24.89 16.82 25.57
N ALA A 37 23.98 15.87 25.34
CA ALA A 37 23.00 15.97 24.27
C ALA A 37 22.08 17.14 24.57
N LYS A 38 22.27 18.25 23.85
CA LYS A 38 21.43 19.44 23.97
C LYS A 38 20.01 19.06 23.55
N GLN A 39 19.04 19.29 24.43
CA GLN A 39 17.63 19.09 24.10
C GLN A 39 17.25 20.10 23.01
N MET A 40 16.84 19.61 21.85
CA MET A 40 16.45 20.41 20.69
C MET A 40 15.19 19.85 20.05
N THR A 41 14.39 20.70 19.42
CA THR A 41 13.22 20.25 18.67
C THR A 41 13.65 19.56 17.37
N CYS A 42 12.83 18.65 16.82
CA CYS A 42 13.17 17.97 15.55
C CYS A 42 13.48 18.94 14.41
N ARG A 43 12.81 20.09 14.39
CA ARG A 43 13.04 21.17 13.43
C ARG A 43 14.45 21.76 13.55
N GLU A 44 14.88 22.06 14.77
CA GLU A 44 16.21 22.61 15.05
C GLU A 44 17.30 21.56 14.79
N ALA A 45 17.03 20.29 15.09
CA ALA A 45 17.93 19.19 14.77
C ALA A 45 18.17 19.06 13.26
N LEU A 46 17.11 19.15 12.45
CA LEU A 46 17.22 19.13 10.98
C LEU A 46 17.96 20.36 10.45
N ASN A 47 17.65 21.55 10.98
CA ASN A 47 18.33 22.79 10.61
C ASN A 47 19.84 22.71 10.91
N SER A 48 20.21 22.30 12.12
CA SER A 48 21.61 22.11 12.53
C SER A 48 22.32 21.09 11.65
N ALA A 49 21.69 19.96 11.34
CA ALA A 49 22.29 18.95 10.48
C ALA A 49 22.51 19.45 9.04
N MET A 50 21.59 20.25 8.50
CA MET A 50 21.79 20.87 7.19
C MET A 50 22.88 21.94 7.24
N ASP A 51 22.92 22.75 8.30
CA ASP A 51 23.94 23.78 8.47
C ASP A 51 25.34 23.17 8.54
N ASP A 52 25.53 22.12 9.33
CA ASP A 52 26.80 21.41 9.47
C ASP A 52 27.29 20.82 8.13
N GLU A 53 26.39 20.19 7.35
CA GLU A 53 26.76 19.64 6.04
C GLU A 53 27.00 20.71 4.97
N MET A 54 26.28 21.83 5.03
CA MET A 54 26.50 22.97 4.14
C MET A 54 27.81 23.72 4.47
N GLU A 55 28.19 23.77 5.73
CA GLU A 55 29.48 24.31 6.17
C GLU A 55 30.63 23.40 5.74
N ARG A 56 30.44 22.08 5.85
CA ARG A 56 31.45 21.07 5.52
C ARG A 56 31.74 20.92 4.03
N ASP A 57 30.73 20.97 3.17
CA ASP A 57 30.89 20.76 1.73
C ASP A 57 30.23 21.87 0.91
N SER A 58 31.05 22.61 0.17
CA SER A 58 30.61 23.74 -0.67
C SER A 58 29.70 23.31 -1.84
N ARG A 59 29.65 22.01 -2.16
CA ARG A 59 28.79 21.43 -3.20
C ARG A 59 27.37 21.14 -2.72
N VAL A 60 27.12 21.22 -1.41
CA VAL A 60 25.80 20.96 -0.83
C VAL A 60 24.95 22.21 -0.94
N PHE A 61 23.78 22.14 -1.56
CA PHE A 61 22.89 23.30 -1.66
C PHE A 61 21.45 22.87 -1.48
N LEU A 62 20.63 23.76 -0.94
CA LEU A 62 19.21 23.56 -0.69
C LEU A 62 18.40 24.16 -1.83
N MET A 63 17.44 23.40 -2.37
CA MET A 63 16.41 23.94 -3.25
C MET A 63 15.03 23.43 -2.84
N GLY A 64 14.03 24.27 -3.04
CA GLY A 64 12.64 23.93 -2.80
C GLY A 64 11.74 25.15 -2.90
N GLU A 65 10.47 24.93 -2.63
CA GLU A 65 9.48 26.01 -2.60
C GLU A 65 9.56 26.75 -1.27
N GLU A 66 9.68 28.08 -1.35
CA GLU A 66 9.69 28.99 -0.19
C GLU A 66 10.79 28.70 0.85
N VAL A 67 11.94 28.13 0.43
CA VAL A 67 13.06 27.76 1.30
C VAL A 67 14.02 28.90 1.59
N ALA A 68 14.10 29.92 0.73
CA ALA A 68 15.08 31.00 0.82
C ALA A 68 14.54 32.18 1.62
N GLN A 69 13.84 33.13 0.98
CA GLN A 69 13.44 34.38 1.63
C GLN A 69 12.37 34.17 2.72
N TYR A 70 11.55 33.13 2.57
CA TYR A 70 10.47 32.81 3.50
C TYR A 70 10.92 31.93 4.69
N ASP A 71 12.21 31.58 4.79
CA ASP A 71 12.77 30.71 5.85
C ASP A 71 12.11 29.30 5.91
N GLY A 72 11.46 28.84 4.83
CA GLY A 72 10.73 27.56 4.77
C GLY A 72 9.33 27.61 5.37
N ALA A 73 8.40 26.83 4.80
CA ALA A 73 7.01 26.76 5.26
C ALA A 73 6.87 26.30 6.73
N TYR A 74 7.70 25.33 7.15
CA TYR A 74 7.75 24.81 8.53
C TYR A 74 8.91 25.37 9.35
N LYS A 75 9.62 26.40 8.84
CA LYS A 75 10.79 27.01 9.48
C LYS A 75 11.95 26.04 9.74
N VAL A 76 12.10 25.02 8.87
CA VAL A 76 13.20 24.04 8.95
C VAL A 76 14.49 24.63 8.37
N SER A 77 14.41 25.45 7.33
CA SER A 77 15.56 26.10 6.67
C SER A 77 15.86 27.51 7.17
N ARG A 78 15.28 27.90 8.31
CA ARG A 78 15.41 29.25 8.90
C ARG A 78 16.86 29.68 9.02
N GLY A 79 17.17 30.88 8.52
CA GLY A 79 18.48 31.51 8.66
C GLY A 79 19.58 30.96 7.73
N LEU A 80 19.36 29.85 7.03
CA LEU A 80 20.34 29.28 6.10
C LEU A 80 20.57 30.21 4.90
N TRP A 81 19.51 30.83 4.39
CA TRP A 81 19.62 31.79 3.29
C TRP A 81 20.46 33.01 3.68
N LYS A 82 20.30 33.52 4.91
CA LYS A 82 21.09 34.65 5.42
C LYS A 82 22.57 34.30 5.59
N LYS A 83 22.89 33.04 5.91
CA LYS A 83 24.27 32.55 6.10
C LYS A 83 24.98 32.25 4.77
N TYR A 84 24.29 31.61 3.82
CA TYR A 84 24.91 31.07 2.60
C TYR A 84 24.53 31.78 1.28
N GLY A 85 23.49 32.60 1.30
CA GLY A 85 23.03 33.40 0.15
C GLY A 85 22.33 32.61 -0.96
N ASP A 86 21.96 33.32 -2.02
CA ASP A 86 21.13 32.83 -3.14
C ASP A 86 21.77 31.69 -3.94
N LYS A 87 23.10 31.55 -3.90
CA LYS A 87 23.80 30.46 -4.62
C LYS A 87 23.61 29.09 -3.96
N ARG A 88 23.32 29.07 -2.67
CA ARG A 88 23.31 27.85 -1.85
C ARG A 88 21.92 27.52 -1.32
N VAL A 89 21.02 28.49 -1.25
CA VAL A 89 19.61 28.30 -0.90
C VAL A 89 18.77 28.94 -2.00
N ILE A 90 18.13 28.10 -2.82
CA ILE A 90 17.47 28.50 -4.06
C ILE A 90 15.96 28.26 -3.96
N ASP A 91 15.17 29.31 -4.12
CA ASP A 91 13.73 29.21 -4.27
C ASP A 91 13.36 28.74 -5.67
N THR A 92 12.47 27.75 -5.75
CA THR A 92 12.00 27.16 -7.01
C THR A 92 10.52 27.46 -7.26
N PRO A 93 10.07 27.58 -8.53
CA PRO A 93 8.65 27.69 -8.85
C PRO A 93 7.90 26.40 -8.49
N ILE A 94 6.56 26.49 -8.36
CA ILE A 94 5.64 25.41 -7.97
C ILE A 94 5.57 24.33 -9.07
N THR A 95 6.64 23.55 -9.19
CA THR A 95 6.87 22.57 -10.24
C THR A 95 7.79 21.45 -9.73
N GLU A 96 7.23 20.56 -8.92
CA GLU A 96 7.94 19.48 -8.22
C GLU A 96 8.73 18.58 -9.16
N MET A 97 8.18 18.31 -10.34
CA MET A 97 8.86 17.55 -11.39
C MET A 97 10.05 18.32 -12.00
N GLY A 98 9.93 19.63 -12.14
CA GLY A 98 10.93 20.48 -12.79
C GLY A 98 12.18 20.59 -11.95
N PHE A 99 12.06 21.09 -10.72
CA PHE A 99 13.21 21.26 -9.84
C PHE A 99 13.82 19.92 -9.41
N SER A 100 13.03 18.85 -9.29
CA SER A 100 13.57 17.50 -9.06
C SER A 100 14.45 17.01 -10.21
N GLY A 101 14.09 17.30 -11.46
CA GLY A 101 14.92 16.99 -12.62
C GLY A 101 16.23 17.77 -12.64
N VAL A 102 16.18 19.07 -12.31
CA VAL A 102 17.36 19.92 -12.18
C VAL A 102 18.30 19.42 -11.08
N ALA A 103 17.75 19.03 -9.93
CA ALA A 103 18.50 18.43 -8.84
C ALA A 103 19.21 17.15 -9.26
N ILE A 104 18.53 16.25 -9.96
CA ILE A 104 19.16 15.01 -10.46
C ILE A 104 20.31 15.36 -11.42
N GLY A 105 20.11 16.31 -12.32
CA GLY A 105 21.18 16.80 -13.21
C GLY A 105 22.37 17.39 -12.46
N ALA A 106 22.11 18.22 -11.44
CA ALA A 106 23.14 18.79 -10.58
C ALA A 106 23.92 17.69 -9.81
N ALA A 107 23.23 16.67 -9.31
CA ALA A 107 23.85 15.53 -8.65
C ALA A 107 24.74 14.72 -9.62
N MET A 108 24.32 14.58 -10.88
CA MET A 108 25.13 13.96 -11.93
C MET A 108 26.40 14.76 -12.20
N ALA A 109 26.31 16.08 -12.24
CA ALA A 109 27.45 16.98 -12.39
C ALA A 109 28.41 16.98 -11.18
N GLY A 110 28.05 16.30 -10.08
CA GLY A 110 28.88 16.13 -8.89
C GLY A 110 28.54 17.08 -7.73
N LEU A 111 27.46 17.85 -7.83
CA LEU A 111 26.90 18.61 -6.72
C LEU A 111 26.10 17.71 -5.78
N ARG A 112 25.70 18.22 -4.62
CA ARG A 112 24.94 17.47 -3.60
C ARG A 112 23.66 18.24 -3.22
N PRO A 113 22.63 18.21 -4.07
CA PRO A 113 21.40 18.94 -3.82
C PRO A 113 20.59 18.32 -2.67
N ILE A 114 20.10 19.17 -1.78
CA ILE A 114 19.06 18.87 -0.78
C ILE A 114 17.75 19.42 -1.35
N LEU A 115 16.76 18.54 -1.53
CA LEU A 115 15.45 18.86 -2.09
C LEU A 115 14.41 18.91 -0.98
N GLU A 116 13.75 20.06 -0.81
CA GLU A 116 12.62 20.21 0.10
C GLU A 116 11.30 20.27 -0.68
N PHE A 117 10.38 19.35 -0.35
CA PHE A 117 8.99 19.42 -0.81
C PHE A 117 8.14 20.01 0.31
N MET A 118 7.23 20.94 0.00
CA MET A 118 6.34 21.55 0.99
C MET A 118 5.54 20.48 1.76
N THR A 119 4.99 19.47 1.08
CA THR A 119 4.49 18.25 1.74
C THR A 119 4.78 17.03 0.89
N PHE A 120 4.89 15.86 1.53
CA PHE A 120 5.18 14.60 0.82
C PHE A 120 4.10 14.22 -0.21
N ASN A 121 2.89 14.76 -0.13
CA ASN A 121 1.84 14.49 -1.12
C ASN A 121 2.23 14.95 -2.54
N PHE A 122 2.98 16.06 -2.63
CA PHE A 122 3.43 16.61 -3.91
C PHE A 122 4.62 15.87 -4.51
N SER A 123 5.37 15.14 -3.67
CA SER A 123 6.44 14.26 -4.16
C SER A 123 5.93 13.22 -5.17
N MET A 124 4.63 12.87 -5.13
CA MET A 124 4.01 11.97 -6.09
C MET A 124 4.11 12.43 -7.54
N GLN A 125 4.15 13.74 -7.79
CA GLN A 125 4.34 14.31 -9.13
C GLN A 125 5.79 14.17 -9.62
N ALA A 126 6.75 14.08 -8.69
CA ALA A 126 8.17 13.94 -8.97
C ALA A 126 8.67 12.47 -8.98
N ILE A 127 7.79 11.48 -8.70
CA ILE A 127 8.18 10.07 -8.61
C ILE A 127 8.81 9.56 -9.91
N ASP A 128 8.35 10.00 -11.08
CA ASP A 128 8.92 9.53 -12.35
C ASP A 128 10.39 9.98 -12.51
N GLN A 129 10.74 11.18 -12.02
CA GLN A 129 12.12 11.67 -11.99
C GLN A 129 12.93 10.94 -10.90
N ALA A 130 12.38 10.82 -9.69
CA ALA A 130 13.06 10.23 -8.53
C ALA A 130 13.29 8.71 -8.67
N SER A 131 12.35 7.97 -9.27
CA SER A 131 12.41 6.51 -9.37
C SER A 131 13.09 6.07 -10.68
N LEU A 132 12.63 6.61 -11.82
CA LEU A 132 13.09 6.11 -13.11
C LEU A 132 14.46 6.67 -13.47
N ARG A 133 14.69 7.98 -13.29
CA ARG A 133 15.94 8.61 -13.71
C ARG A 133 17.03 8.47 -12.66
N CYS A 134 16.76 8.75 -11.39
CA CYS A 134 17.80 8.63 -10.35
C CYS A 134 18.36 7.19 -10.23
N CYS A 135 17.51 6.15 -10.28
CA CYS A 135 17.92 4.76 -10.09
C CYS A 135 18.62 4.16 -11.33
N THR A 136 18.18 4.51 -12.55
CA THR A 136 18.88 4.09 -13.77
C THR A 136 20.25 4.74 -13.86
N LEU A 137 20.36 6.03 -13.49
CA LEU A 137 21.62 6.77 -13.52
C LEU A 137 22.63 6.32 -12.47
N SER A 138 22.19 5.95 -11.27
CA SER A 138 23.07 5.35 -10.26
C SER A 138 23.62 3.99 -10.71
N THR A 139 22.79 3.19 -11.39
CA THR A 139 23.20 1.91 -11.99
C THR A 139 24.22 2.12 -13.12
N ILE A 140 24.02 3.10 -14.00
CA ILE A 140 24.96 3.44 -15.08
C ILE A 140 26.31 3.92 -14.52
N ARG A 141 26.32 4.76 -13.48
CA ARG A 141 27.56 5.22 -12.85
C ARG A 141 28.27 4.10 -12.08
N ALA A 142 27.53 3.19 -11.45
CA ALA A 142 28.10 2.01 -10.79
C ALA A 142 28.75 1.05 -11.82
N ILE A 143 28.12 0.83 -12.97
CA ILE A 143 28.70 0.05 -14.08
C ILE A 143 29.96 0.76 -14.63
N HIS A 144 29.96 2.09 -14.72
CA HIS A 144 31.12 2.85 -15.18
C HIS A 144 32.30 2.84 -14.19
N LEU A 145 32.03 2.72 -12.89
CA LEU A 145 33.06 2.58 -11.86
C LEU A 145 33.61 1.14 -11.78
N GLN A 146 32.79 0.14 -12.14
CA GLN A 146 33.16 -1.28 -12.14
C GLN A 146 33.93 -1.73 -13.38
N THR A 147 33.94 -0.97 -14.48
CA THR A 147 34.73 -1.30 -15.68
C THR A 147 36.23 -1.04 -15.55
N GLY A 148 36.71 -0.74 -14.34
CA GLY A 148 38.08 -1.05 -13.92
C GLY A 148 38.29 -2.56 -13.74
N ARG A 149 38.25 -3.32 -14.84
CA ARG A 149 38.84 -4.67 -15.02
C ARG A 149 38.44 -5.75 -13.99
N THR A 150 37.41 -6.55 -14.30
CA THR A 150 37.42 -8.01 -14.05
C THR A 150 36.49 -8.73 -15.02
N LYS A 151 37.02 -9.76 -15.70
CA LYS A 151 36.24 -10.73 -16.50
C LYS A 151 35.35 -11.55 -15.57
N CYS A 152 34.07 -11.65 -15.89
CA CYS A 152 33.23 -12.74 -15.40
C CYS A 152 32.24 -13.12 -16.50
N ASN A 153 32.38 -14.36 -16.98
CA ASN A 153 31.58 -14.95 -18.04
C ASN A 153 30.18 -15.31 -17.51
N ASN A 154 29.19 -15.14 -18.39
CA ASN A 154 27.85 -15.73 -18.37
C ASN A 154 26.84 -15.18 -17.34
N VAL A 155 26.25 -14.02 -17.67
CA VAL A 155 24.83 -13.74 -17.38
C VAL A 155 24.24 -12.98 -18.56
N THR A 156 23.26 -13.58 -19.23
CA THR A 156 22.50 -12.98 -20.33
C THR A 156 21.49 -11.98 -19.78
N THR A 157 21.77 -10.67 -19.90
CA THR A 157 20.79 -9.59 -19.75
C THR A 157 20.45 -8.99 -21.11
N PRO A 158 19.18 -8.64 -21.38
CA PRO A 158 18.74 -8.24 -22.70
C PRO A 158 19.33 -6.90 -23.11
N VAL A 159 19.80 -6.88 -24.35
CA VAL A 159 20.41 -5.77 -25.09
C VAL A 159 19.43 -4.61 -25.21
N TYR A 160 19.77 -3.45 -24.65
CA TYR A 160 19.30 -2.15 -25.13
C TYR A 160 20.52 -1.34 -25.58
N ALA A 161 20.60 -1.17 -26.91
CA ALA A 161 21.43 -0.24 -27.68
C ALA A 161 22.88 -0.03 -27.21
N GLU A 162 23.80 -0.79 -27.81
CA GLU A 162 25.21 -0.42 -27.86
C GLU A 162 25.38 0.86 -28.71
N TYR A 163 25.77 1.97 -28.09
CA TYR A 163 26.32 3.10 -28.84
C TYR A 163 27.82 2.86 -29.07
N PRO A 164 28.35 3.15 -30.27
CA PRO A 164 29.75 2.89 -30.59
C PRO A 164 30.68 3.70 -29.68
N ARG A 165 31.42 2.97 -28.85
CA ARG A 165 32.46 3.48 -27.95
C ARG A 165 33.78 3.54 -28.69
N ASN A 166 33.99 4.56 -29.53
CA ASN A 166 35.30 5.16 -29.85
C ASN A 166 35.14 6.22 -30.96
N ILE A 167 35.12 7.50 -30.58
CA ILE A 167 35.41 8.60 -31.50
C ILE A 167 36.83 9.07 -31.13
N PRO A 168 37.82 9.02 -32.05
CA PRO A 168 39.14 9.54 -31.77
C PRO A 168 39.05 11.06 -31.56
N ILE A 169 39.69 11.56 -30.50
CA ILE A 169 39.79 13.00 -30.21
C ILE A 169 40.71 13.62 -31.27
N GLY A 170 40.14 13.99 -32.41
CA GLY A 170 40.74 14.91 -33.36
C GLY A 170 40.63 16.34 -32.82
N LYS A 171 41.72 17.11 -32.93
CA LYS A 171 41.80 18.51 -32.50
C LYS A 171 40.66 19.35 -33.14
N LEU A 172 39.68 19.75 -32.34
CA LEU A 172 38.61 20.67 -32.74
C LEU A 172 39.11 22.12 -32.67
N ASN A 173 39.84 22.55 -33.70
CA ASN A 173 39.94 23.97 -34.00
C ASN A 173 38.67 24.36 -34.76
N ASN A 174 37.62 24.72 -34.02
CA ASN A 174 36.52 25.62 -34.37
C ASN A 174 35.46 25.44 -33.27
N LYS A 175 35.17 26.50 -32.49
CA LYS A 175 34.10 26.49 -31.50
C LYS A 175 32.76 26.27 -32.22
N PRO A 176 32.04 25.16 -32.03
CA PRO A 176 30.66 25.07 -32.50
C PRO A 176 29.80 25.91 -31.55
N GLN A 177 29.03 26.85 -32.07
CA GLN A 177 27.93 27.44 -31.29
C GLN A 177 26.99 26.31 -30.87
N ILE A 178 26.71 26.22 -29.57
CA ILE A 178 25.71 25.30 -29.03
C ILE A 178 24.36 25.86 -29.48
N VAL A 179 23.81 25.31 -30.55
CA VAL A 179 22.43 25.58 -30.97
C VAL A 179 21.55 24.58 -30.23
N ASP A 180 20.67 25.08 -29.37
CA ASP A 180 19.70 24.27 -28.62
C ASP A 180 18.75 23.56 -29.61
N PRO A 181 18.80 22.21 -29.73
CA PRO A 181 18.09 21.49 -30.78
C PRO A 181 16.57 21.38 -30.54
N PHE A 182 16.05 22.00 -29.47
CA PHE A 182 14.65 21.85 -29.04
C PHE A 182 13.75 23.07 -29.28
N ILE A 183 14.31 24.25 -29.59
CA ILE A 183 13.49 25.47 -29.69
C ILE A 183 13.06 25.76 -31.13
N THR A 184 13.86 25.41 -32.14
CA THR A 184 13.58 25.81 -33.53
C THR A 184 12.74 24.80 -34.32
N ASN A 185 12.94 23.50 -34.13
CA ASN A 185 12.40 22.52 -35.09
C ASN A 185 10.93 22.14 -34.85
N CYS A 186 10.43 22.25 -33.62
CA CYS A 186 9.05 21.82 -33.31
C CYS A 186 7.99 22.82 -33.79
N LEU A 187 8.30 24.12 -33.75
CA LEU A 187 7.38 25.17 -34.18
C LEU A 187 7.28 25.27 -35.71
N ASP A 188 8.38 25.03 -36.42
CA ASP A 188 8.40 25.03 -37.88
C ASP A 188 7.68 23.79 -38.44
N GLU A 189 7.87 22.61 -37.85
CA GLU A 189 7.12 21.38 -38.21
C GLU A 189 5.61 21.51 -37.96
N LEU A 190 5.20 22.16 -36.86
CA LEU A 190 3.79 22.41 -36.56
C LEU A 190 3.16 23.42 -37.52
N ASN A 191 3.90 24.44 -37.93
CA ASN A 191 3.42 25.43 -38.89
C ASN A 191 3.31 24.88 -40.31
N ASP A 192 4.21 23.98 -40.72
CA ASP A 192 4.11 23.30 -42.02
C ASP A 192 2.95 22.29 -42.05
N MET A 193 2.64 21.63 -40.94
CA MET A 193 1.45 20.78 -40.82
C MET A 193 0.10 21.53 -40.89
N LEU A 194 0.09 22.84 -40.60
CA LEU A 194 -1.10 23.69 -40.64
C LEU A 194 -1.30 24.41 -41.98
N LYS A 195 -0.27 24.48 -42.83
CA LYS A 195 -0.33 25.08 -44.18
C LYS A 195 -0.96 24.15 -45.22
N ASP A 196 -0.95 22.84 -44.99
CA ASP A 196 -1.64 21.87 -45.84
C ASP A 196 -3.15 21.92 -45.62
N GLY A 197 -3.81 22.84 -46.33
CA GLY A 197 -5.26 23.03 -46.40
C GLY A 197 -6.07 21.87 -46.98
N ASN A 198 -5.58 20.63 -46.90
CA ASN A 198 -6.37 19.45 -47.23
C ASN A 198 -7.14 19.02 -45.98
N GLN A 199 -8.45 19.33 -45.96
CA GLN A 199 -9.40 18.75 -45.02
C GLN A 199 -9.20 17.23 -45.00
N LYS A 200 -8.61 16.69 -43.93
CA LYS A 200 -8.41 15.25 -43.75
C LYS A 200 -9.79 14.60 -43.60
N HIS A 201 -10.38 14.19 -44.72
CA HIS A 201 -11.60 13.38 -44.70
C HIS A 201 -11.25 12.01 -44.14
N ALA A 202 -12.02 11.55 -43.15
CA ALA A 202 -11.84 10.22 -42.60
C ALA A 202 -12.01 9.18 -43.72
N PRO A 203 -11.12 8.17 -43.83
CA PRO A 203 -11.23 7.16 -44.87
C PRO A 203 -12.58 6.44 -44.78
N ALA A 204 -13.16 6.12 -45.93
CA ALA A 204 -14.44 5.43 -46.01
C ALA A 204 -14.33 4.04 -45.33
N LEU A 205 -14.88 3.91 -44.12
CA LEU A 205 -14.84 2.68 -43.32
C LEU A 205 -15.63 1.56 -44.02
N ASN A 206 -14.96 0.47 -44.38
CA ASN A 206 -15.63 -0.74 -44.86
C ASN A 206 -16.52 -1.34 -43.77
N ARG A 207 -17.53 -2.12 -44.16
CA ARG A 207 -18.49 -2.73 -43.21
C ARG A 207 -17.79 -3.60 -42.15
N LYS A 208 -16.67 -4.26 -42.51
CA LYS A 208 -15.83 -5.04 -41.58
C LYS A 208 -15.19 -4.15 -40.51
N ASP A 209 -14.60 -3.03 -40.91
CA ASP A 209 -13.93 -2.07 -40.03
C ASP A 209 -14.92 -1.46 -39.01
N LYS A 210 -16.17 -1.20 -39.41
CA LYS A 210 -17.23 -0.72 -38.51
C LYS A 210 -17.58 -1.76 -37.43
N VAL A 211 -17.62 -3.05 -37.77
CA VAL A 211 -17.90 -4.15 -36.83
C VAL A 211 -16.73 -4.34 -35.86
N GLU A 212 -15.50 -4.23 -36.34
CA GLU A 212 -14.30 -4.29 -35.51
C GLU A 212 -14.22 -3.11 -34.53
N ALA A 213 -14.49 -1.89 -35.01
CA ALA A 213 -14.57 -0.70 -34.15
C ALA A 213 -15.65 -0.86 -33.06
N ALA A 214 -16.83 -1.40 -33.40
CA ALA A 214 -17.88 -1.68 -32.42
C ALA A 214 -17.43 -2.72 -31.37
N ARG A 215 -16.75 -3.80 -31.78
CA ARG A 215 -16.16 -4.79 -30.86
C ARG A 215 -15.14 -4.16 -29.94
N MET A 216 -14.26 -3.29 -30.45
CA MET A 216 -13.26 -2.58 -29.66
C MET A 216 -13.88 -1.65 -28.61
N ILE A 217 -14.98 -0.97 -28.95
CA ILE A 217 -15.76 -0.15 -27.98
C ILE A 217 -16.35 -1.03 -26.87
N VAL A 218 -16.95 -2.18 -27.21
CA VAL A 218 -17.51 -3.12 -26.23
C VAL A 218 -16.42 -3.66 -25.30
N ILE A 219 -15.28 -4.07 -25.86
CA ILE A 219 -14.13 -4.55 -25.09
C ILE A 219 -13.62 -3.44 -24.16
N ARG A 220 -13.47 -2.21 -24.65
CA ARG A 220 -13.06 -1.06 -23.84
C ARG A 220 -14.05 -0.79 -22.71
N ARG A 221 -15.35 -0.83 -22.96
CA ARG A 221 -16.40 -0.68 -21.92
C ARG A 221 -16.33 -1.78 -20.87
N ARG A 222 -16.13 -3.05 -21.28
CA ARG A 222 -15.93 -4.18 -20.35
C ARG A 222 -14.66 -4.02 -19.52
N LYS A 223 -13.53 -3.66 -20.14
CA LYS A 223 -12.26 -3.38 -19.45
C LYS A 223 -12.42 -2.22 -18.46
N MET A 224 -13.08 -1.13 -18.87
CA MET A 224 -13.38 0.01 -18.00
C MET A 224 -14.26 -0.38 -16.81
N LYS A 225 -15.32 -1.17 -17.01
CA LYS A 225 -16.18 -1.66 -15.92
C LYS A 225 -15.38 -2.53 -14.93
N LYS A 226 -14.56 -3.46 -15.42
CA LYS A 226 -13.67 -4.30 -14.58
C LYS A 226 -12.67 -3.46 -13.79
N HIS A 227 -12.07 -2.45 -14.43
CA HIS A 227 -11.14 -1.53 -13.77
C HIS A 227 -11.83 -0.71 -12.67
N LYS A 228 -13.00 -0.11 -12.96
CA LYS A 228 -13.80 0.64 -11.98
C LYS A 228 -14.17 -0.22 -10.77
N LEU A 229 -14.63 -1.46 -11.01
CA LEU A 229 -14.91 -2.42 -9.95
C LEU A 229 -13.66 -2.73 -9.13
N ARG A 230 -12.51 -2.99 -9.75
CA ARG A 230 -11.25 -3.25 -9.02
C ARG A 230 -10.83 -2.05 -8.17
N LYS A 231 -11.00 -0.82 -8.68
CA LYS A 231 -10.72 0.41 -7.93
C LYS A 231 -11.67 0.55 -6.73
N LEU A 232 -12.96 0.27 -6.92
CA LEU A 232 -13.95 0.25 -5.83
C LEU A 232 -13.61 -0.82 -4.78
N ARG A 233 -13.21 -2.04 -5.20
CA ARG A 233 -12.81 -3.11 -4.27
C ARG A 233 -11.63 -2.72 -3.39
N ARG A 234 -10.65 -2.00 -3.96
CA ARG A 234 -9.49 -1.50 -3.21
C ARG A 234 -9.91 -0.42 -2.21
N LYS A 235 -10.75 0.54 -2.61
CA LYS A 235 -11.28 1.58 -1.72
C LYS A 235 -12.13 1.01 -0.57
N MET A 236 -13.00 0.05 -0.89
CA MET A 236 -13.95 -0.54 0.07
C MET A 236 -13.38 -1.75 0.83
N LYS A 237 -12.08 -2.06 0.70
CA LYS A 237 -11.47 -3.27 1.28
C LYS A 237 -11.78 -3.42 2.76
N PHE A 238 -11.61 -2.34 3.52
CA PHE A 238 -11.78 -2.34 4.98
C PHE A 238 -13.26 -2.39 5.37
N GLU A 239 -14.13 -1.64 4.70
CA GLU A 239 -15.58 -1.70 4.93
C GLU A 239 -16.16 -3.09 4.64
N TRP A 240 -15.73 -3.74 3.56
CA TRP A 240 -16.18 -5.10 3.26
C TRP A 240 -15.60 -6.14 4.22
N ALA A 241 -14.37 -5.95 4.70
CA ALA A 241 -13.81 -6.79 5.75
C ALA A 241 -14.64 -6.67 7.04
N LYS A 242 -15.00 -5.44 7.44
CA LYS A 242 -15.88 -5.16 8.59
C LYS A 242 -17.27 -5.78 8.42
N VAL A 243 -17.88 -5.65 7.24
CA VAL A 243 -19.17 -6.29 6.93
C VAL A 243 -19.08 -7.81 7.00
N ARG A 244 -17.99 -8.40 6.48
CA ARG A 244 -17.76 -9.85 6.54
C ARG A 244 -17.63 -10.31 7.99
N GLN A 245 -16.82 -9.63 8.79
CA GLN A 245 -16.64 -9.93 10.21
C GLN A 245 -17.97 -9.88 10.97
N ARG A 246 -18.80 -8.85 10.72
CA ARG A 246 -20.14 -8.76 11.31
C ARG A 246 -21.06 -9.93 10.92
N ARG A 247 -20.96 -10.43 9.68
CA ARG A 247 -21.74 -11.60 9.23
C ARG A 247 -21.26 -12.87 9.92
N GLU A 248 -19.96 -13.09 10.03
CA GLU A 248 -19.42 -14.26 10.74
C GLU A 248 -19.77 -14.23 12.23
N MET A 249 -19.63 -13.09 12.91
CA MET A 249 -20.07 -12.95 14.32
C MET A 249 -21.56 -13.26 14.51
N ARG A 250 -22.42 -12.91 13.54
CA ARG A 250 -23.85 -13.27 13.62
C ARG A 250 -24.08 -14.77 13.50
N LYS A 251 -23.33 -15.46 12.62
CA LYS A 251 -23.40 -16.92 12.48
C LYS A 251 -22.92 -17.61 13.76
N GLU A 252 -21.80 -17.15 14.32
CA GLU A 252 -21.27 -17.67 15.59
C GLU A 252 -22.27 -17.50 16.73
N LYS A 253 -22.89 -16.31 16.86
CA LYS A 253 -23.93 -16.07 17.87
C LYS A 253 -25.17 -16.94 17.67
N ALA A 254 -25.61 -17.12 16.42
CA ALA A 254 -26.75 -17.99 16.12
C ALA A 254 -26.43 -19.45 16.50
N PHE A 255 -25.21 -19.91 16.21
CA PHE A 255 -24.75 -21.24 16.57
C PHE A 255 -24.63 -21.42 18.10
N GLN A 256 -24.07 -20.44 18.81
CA GLN A 256 -24.03 -20.45 20.27
C GLN A 256 -25.43 -20.49 20.87
N ALA A 257 -26.38 -19.73 20.33
CA ALA A 257 -27.77 -19.75 20.78
C ALA A 257 -28.38 -21.15 20.62
N THR A 258 -28.15 -21.83 19.48
CA THR A 258 -28.63 -23.21 19.29
C THR A 258 -28.04 -24.17 20.32
N LEU A 259 -26.75 -24.06 20.63
CA LEU A 259 -26.10 -24.90 21.64
C LEU A 259 -26.64 -24.65 23.05
N ILE A 260 -26.82 -23.38 23.42
CA ILE A 260 -27.39 -23.01 24.72
C ILE A 260 -28.80 -23.56 24.87
N THR A 261 -29.61 -23.54 23.81
CA THR A 261 -30.95 -24.12 23.84
C THR A 261 -30.89 -25.63 24.07
N GLN A 262 -30.01 -26.36 23.39
CA GLN A 262 -29.82 -27.81 23.61
C GLN A 262 -29.35 -28.13 25.03
N ILE A 263 -28.44 -27.34 25.59
CA ILE A 263 -27.98 -27.51 26.97
C ILE A 263 -29.14 -27.32 27.94
N LYS A 264 -29.94 -26.28 27.76
CA LYS A 264 -31.13 -26.03 28.61
C LYS A 264 -32.14 -27.16 28.51
N GLU A 265 -32.40 -27.68 27.32
CA GLU A 265 -33.28 -28.85 27.13
C GLU A 265 -32.75 -30.08 27.88
N ALA A 266 -31.43 -30.30 27.83
CA ALA A 266 -30.77 -31.39 28.55
C ALA A 266 -30.79 -31.20 30.09
N GLU A 267 -30.60 -29.98 30.58
CA GLU A 267 -30.65 -29.67 32.02
C GLU A 267 -32.07 -29.79 32.61
N VAL A 268 -33.09 -29.44 31.81
CA VAL A 268 -34.51 -29.61 32.21
C VAL A 268 -34.90 -31.09 32.30
N PHE A 269 -34.21 -31.97 31.58
CA PHE A 269 -34.53 -33.39 31.55
C PHE A 269 -34.21 -34.09 32.88
N ASN A 270 -35.24 -34.52 33.60
CA ASN A 270 -35.12 -35.33 34.81
C ASN A 270 -35.51 -36.78 34.51
N ALA A 271 -34.54 -37.68 34.60
CA ALA A 271 -34.72 -39.10 34.26
C ALA A 271 -35.76 -39.80 35.14
N SER A 272 -35.83 -39.50 36.44
CA SER A 272 -36.78 -40.12 37.36
C SER A 272 -38.23 -39.79 36.97
N LYS A 273 -38.51 -38.51 36.71
CA LYS A 273 -39.85 -38.07 36.25
C LYS A 273 -40.23 -38.71 34.91
N PHE A 274 -39.28 -38.84 33.99
CA PHE A 274 -39.52 -39.48 32.70
C PHE A 274 -39.89 -40.96 32.85
N VAL A 275 -39.19 -41.69 33.71
CA VAL A 275 -39.48 -43.11 33.98
C VAL A 275 -40.84 -43.26 34.66
N GLU A 276 -41.15 -42.41 35.65
CA GLU A 276 -42.46 -42.38 36.32
C GLU A 276 -43.60 -42.16 35.32
N GLU A 277 -43.47 -41.19 34.42
CA GLU A 277 -44.46 -40.91 33.38
C GLU A 277 -44.66 -42.11 32.43
N LYS A 278 -43.58 -42.81 32.08
CA LYS A 278 -43.63 -44.01 31.23
C LYS A 278 -44.31 -45.18 31.94
N LEU A 279 -44.00 -45.38 33.21
CA LEU A 279 -44.64 -46.40 34.04
C LEU A 279 -46.14 -46.10 34.23
N GLN A 280 -46.50 -44.82 34.44
CA GLN A 280 -47.90 -44.40 34.49
C GLN A 280 -48.63 -44.73 33.18
N LYS A 281 -48.07 -44.33 32.02
CA LYS A 281 -48.65 -44.65 30.71
C LYS A 281 -48.78 -46.15 30.44
N ALA A 282 -47.84 -46.96 30.94
CA ALA A 282 -47.89 -48.42 30.79
C ALA A 282 -48.96 -49.06 31.70
N ASN A 283 -49.16 -48.50 32.89
CA ASN A 283 -50.16 -48.96 33.86
C ASN A 283 -51.56 -48.36 33.61
N GLU A 284 -51.68 -47.30 32.82
CA GLU A 284 -52.94 -46.71 32.40
C GLU A 284 -53.72 -47.69 31.51
N THR A 285 -54.82 -48.24 32.03
CA THR A 285 -55.75 -49.01 31.21
C THR A 285 -56.53 -48.06 30.29
N PRO A 286 -56.47 -48.21 28.96
CA PRO A 286 -57.16 -47.32 28.04
C PRO A 286 -58.68 -47.46 28.20
N LEU A 287 -59.36 -46.32 28.37
CA LEU A 287 -60.82 -46.28 28.42
C LEU A 287 -61.43 -46.62 27.05
N GLN A 288 -62.46 -47.45 27.05
CA GLN A 288 -63.24 -47.71 25.85
C GLN A 288 -63.87 -46.41 25.33
N ARG A 289 -63.85 -46.17 24.02
CA ARG A 289 -64.38 -44.93 23.42
C ARG A 289 -65.90 -44.95 23.17
N TYR A 290 -66.51 -46.12 23.32
CA TYR A 290 -67.91 -46.36 22.99
C TYR A 290 -68.62 -46.99 24.19
N TRP A 291 -69.87 -46.60 24.36
CA TRP A 291 -70.77 -47.18 25.35
C TRP A 291 -72.09 -47.49 24.67
N LYS A 292 -72.52 -48.77 24.67
CA LYS A 292 -73.75 -49.24 24.00
C LYS A 292 -73.86 -48.75 22.54
N GLY A 293 -72.76 -48.80 21.78
CA GLY A 293 -72.71 -48.42 20.36
C GLY A 293 -72.64 -46.93 20.05
N ARG A 294 -72.70 -46.03 21.06
CA ARG A 294 -72.56 -44.57 20.87
C ARG A 294 -71.23 -44.07 21.42
N ARG A 295 -70.60 -43.12 20.71
CA ARG A 295 -69.37 -42.45 21.15
C ARG A 295 -69.72 -41.40 22.19
N LEU A 296 -69.16 -41.51 23.38
CA LEU A 296 -69.37 -40.55 24.47
C LEU A 296 -68.04 -39.90 24.90
N PRO A 297 -68.09 -38.68 25.47
CA PRO A 297 -66.92 -38.07 26.12
C PRO A 297 -66.35 -38.95 27.24
N ALA A 298 -65.03 -38.92 27.43
CA ALA A 298 -64.31 -39.81 28.34
C ALA A 298 -64.79 -39.72 29.81
N PHE A 299 -65.19 -38.53 30.27
CA PHE A 299 -65.69 -38.35 31.65
C PHE A 299 -67.02 -39.08 31.89
N ILE A 300 -67.94 -39.08 30.93
CA ILE A 300 -69.21 -39.81 31.00
C ILE A 300 -68.95 -41.32 30.99
N ILE A 301 -68.00 -41.78 30.18
CA ILE A 301 -67.64 -43.20 30.11
C ILE A 301 -67.04 -43.67 31.44
N LYS A 302 -66.13 -42.89 32.05
CA LYS A 302 -65.59 -43.17 33.40
C LYS A 302 -66.70 -43.32 34.44
N GLU A 303 -67.65 -42.39 34.45
CA GLU A 303 -68.81 -42.42 35.35
C GLU A 303 -69.69 -43.66 35.12
N LYS A 304 -69.93 -44.06 33.86
CA LYS A 304 -70.72 -45.25 33.50
C LYS A 304 -70.03 -46.57 33.84
N PHE A 305 -68.69 -46.62 33.87
CA PHE A 305 -67.90 -47.77 34.31
C PHE A 305 -67.61 -47.77 35.81
N GLY A 306 -68.05 -46.75 36.57
CA GLY A 306 -67.79 -46.64 38.01
C GLY A 306 -66.33 -46.35 38.37
N LEU A 307 -65.53 -45.91 37.40
CA LEU A 307 -64.14 -45.51 37.58
C LEU A 307 -64.13 -44.04 38.03
N LYS A 308 -63.76 -43.78 39.30
CA LYS A 308 -63.59 -42.41 39.83
C LYS A 308 -62.30 -41.78 39.30
#